data_AF-A0A850HUB6-F1
#
_entry.id   AF-A0A850HUB6-F1
#
_cell.length_a   1.000
_cell.length_b   1.000
_cell.length_c   1.000
_cell.angle_alpha   90.00
_cell.angle_beta   90.00
_cell.angle_gamma   90.00
#
_symmetry.space_group_name_H-M   'P 1'
#
loop_
_entity.id
_entity.type
_entity.pdbx_description
1 polymer ?
#
loop_
_entity_poly.entity_id
_entity_poly.type
_entity_poly.pdbx_seq_one_letter_code
_entity_poly.pdbx_strand_id
1 'polypeptide(L)' 'MSEKSIIEDIISAAAKHGRESEPDHEVGDLQDLLRVAWKIMEPQQRIRFWNHDTTTELLKEWGGN' A
#
# COMPACT_ATOMS: atom_id res chain seq x y z
N MET A 1 -1.39 -17.03 12.00
CA MET A 1 -0.67 -16.01 11.23
C MET A 1 -0.72 -14.71 12.01
N SER A 2 0.39 -13.97 12.13
CA SER A 2 0.39 -12.65 12.77
C SER A 2 0.02 -11.57 11.75
N GLU A 3 -0.45 -10.41 12.21
CA GLU A 3 -0.74 -9.26 11.33
C GLU A 3 0.48 -8.85 10.48
N LYS A 4 1.67 -8.84 11.10
CA LYS A 4 2.95 -8.61 10.41
C LYS A 4 3.22 -9.65 9.31
N SER A 5 2.72 -10.88 9.43
CA SER A 5 2.87 -11.90 8.39
C SER A 5 1.96 -11.66 7.20
N ILE A 6 0.75 -11.13 7.42
CA ILE A 6 -0.25 -10.95 6.36
C ILE A 6 0.16 -9.87 5.36
N ILE A 7 0.71 -8.76 5.86
CA ILE A 7 1.14 -7.67 4.97
C ILE A 7 2.32 -8.11 4.07
N GLU A 8 3.25 -8.90 4.61
CA GLU A 8 4.38 -9.43 3.84
C GLU A 8 3.93 -10.45 2.79
N ASP A 9 2.89 -11.25 3.08
CA ASP A 9 2.30 -12.16 2.10
C ASP A 9 1.67 -11.41 0.91
N ILE A 10 0.99 -10.29 1.19
CA ILE A 10 0.38 -9.43 0.17
C ILE A 10 1.45 -8.79 -0.71
N ILE A 11 2.49 -8.20 -0.10
CA ILE A 11 3.62 -7.59 -0.83
C ILE A 11 4.34 -8.65 -1.66
N SER A 12 4.59 -9.83 -1.09
CA SER A 12 5.24 -10.93 -1.79
C SER A 12 4.44 -11.43 -3.00
N ALA A 13 3.10 -11.42 -2.91
CA ALA A 13 2.23 -11.78 -4.01
C ALA A 13 2.30 -10.77 -5.17
N ALA A 14 2.23 -9.47 -4.89
CA ALA A 14 2.39 -8.41 -5.90
C ALA A 14 3.77 -8.47 -6.56
N ALA A 15 4.84 -8.62 -5.76
CA ALA A 15 6.20 -8.76 -6.27
C ALA A 15 6.39 -10.01 -7.13
N LYS A 16 5.74 -11.12 -6.77
CA LYS A 16 5.75 -12.35 -7.59
C LYS A 16 5.05 -12.12 -8.92
N HIS A 17 3.87 -11.50 -8.91
CA HIS A 17 3.13 -11.21 -10.14
C HIS A 17 3.91 -10.29 -11.07
N GLY A 18 4.52 -9.21 -10.55
CA GLY A 18 5.38 -8.32 -11.33
C GLY A 18 6.58 -9.03 -11.96
N ARG A 19 7.26 -9.93 -11.22
CA ARG A 19 8.38 -10.73 -11.78
C ARG A 19 7.96 -11.71 -12.86
N GLU A 20 6.75 -12.26 -12.77
CA GLU A 20 6.24 -13.27 -13.73
C GLU A 20 5.54 -12.64 -14.94
N SER A 21 5.32 -11.32 -14.94
CA SER A 21 4.62 -10.60 -16.00
C SER A 21 5.47 -9.47 -16.61
N GLU A 22 5.03 -8.21 -16.52
CA GLU A 22 5.74 -7.03 -17.05
C GLU A 22 6.33 -6.18 -15.90
N PRO A 23 7.45 -5.46 -16.13
CA PRO A 23 8.23 -4.78 -15.08
C PRO A 23 7.50 -3.75 -14.20
N ASP A 24 6.30 -3.30 -14.60
CA ASP A 24 5.52 -2.28 -13.87
C ASP A 24 4.24 -2.82 -13.20
N HIS A 25 3.92 -4.11 -13.38
CA HIS A 25 2.69 -4.69 -12.84
C HIS A 25 2.65 -4.73 -11.30
N GLU A 26 3.81 -4.94 -10.65
CA GLU A 26 3.90 -4.91 -9.18
C GLU A 26 3.39 -3.58 -8.60
N VAL A 27 3.76 -2.46 -9.23
CA VAL A 27 3.31 -1.13 -8.80
C VAL A 27 1.79 -1.00 -8.94
N GLY A 28 1.24 -1.49 -10.06
CA GLY A 28 -0.21 -1.52 -10.29
C GLY A 28 -0.95 -2.34 -9.23
N ASP A 29 -0.47 -3.55 -8.94
CA ASP A 29 -1.06 -4.46 -7.95
C ASP A 29 -1.08 -3.82 -6.55
N LEU A 30 0.04 -3.22 -6.12
CA LEU A 30 0.13 -2.54 -4.83
C LEU A 30 -0.79 -1.33 -4.75
N GLN A 31 -0.93 -0.57 -5.83
CA GLN A 31 -1.89 0.54 -5.89
C GLN A 31 -3.34 0.06 -5.77
N ASP A 32 -3.69 -1.05 -6.42
CA ASP A 32 -5.04 -1.61 -6.36
C ASP A 32 -5.36 -2.15 -4.97
N LEU A 33 -4.42 -2.83 -4.33
CA LEU A 33 -4.55 -3.28 -2.95
C LEU A 33 -4.69 -2.09 -1.98
N LEU A 34 -3.93 -1.01 -2.18
CA LEU A 34 -4.07 0.22 -1.39
C LEU A 34 -5.46 0.86 -1.57
N ARG A 35 -6.01 0.88 -2.79
CA ARG A 35 -7.38 1.37 -3.05
C ARG A 35 -8.45 0.52 -2.37
N VAL A 36 -8.28 -0.81 -2.35
CA VAL A 36 -9.17 -1.72 -1.62
C VAL A 36 -9.10 -1.44 -0.12
N ALA A 37 -7.89 -1.34 0.44
CA ALA A 37 -7.69 -1.01 1.85
C ALA A 37 -8.37 0.33 2.20
N TRP A 38 -8.13 1.37 1.41
CA TRP A 38 -8.76 2.67 1.60
C TRP A 38 -10.29 2.60 1.61
N LYS A 39 -10.88 1.85 0.68
CA LYS A 39 -12.34 1.67 0.57
C LYS A 39 -12.96 1.05 1.82
N ILE A 40 -12.29 0.07 2.44
CA ILE A 40 -12.82 -0.65 3.61
C ILE A 40 -12.48 0.03 4.95
N MET A 41 -11.51 0.95 4.97
CA MET A 41 -11.19 1.72 6.17
C MET A 41 -12.36 2.62 6.59
N GLU A 42 -12.59 2.66 7.90
CA GLU A 42 -13.49 3.62 8.51
C GLU A 42 -13.00 5.07 8.28
N PRO A 43 -13.89 6.07 8.21
CA PRO A 43 -13.48 7.46 7.98
C PRO A 43 -12.39 7.95 8.94
N GLN A 44 -12.46 7.57 10.21
CA GLN A 44 -11.45 7.93 11.22
C GLN A 44 -10.10 7.23 10.98
N GLN A 45 -10.08 6.02 10.41
CA GLN A 45 -8.85 5.34 10.04
C GLN A 45 -8.19 6.03 8.83
N ARG A 46 -8.98 6.47 7.84
CA ARG A 46 -8.46 7.24 6.69
C ARG A 46 -7.81 8.54 7.12
N ILE A 47 -8.45 9.27 8.03
CA ILE A 47 -7.90 10.50 8.63
C ILE A 47 -6.60 10.20 9.39
N ARG A 48 -6.57 9.12 10.19
CA ARG A 48 -5.35 8.70 10.90
C ARG A 48 -4.22 8.32 9.94
N PHE A 49 -4.52 7.60 8.86
CA PHE A 49 -3.53 7.25 7.85
C PHE A 49 -2.95 8.48 7.15
N TRP A 50 -3.81 9.41 6.73
CA TRP A 50 -3.41 10.65 6.06
C TRP A 50 -2.53 11.54 6.96
N ASN A 51 -2.88 11.65 8.24
CA ASN A 51 -2.16 12.47 9.21
C ASN A 51 -1.02 11.72 9.94
N HIS A 52 -0.73 10.47 9.60
CA HIS A 52 0.38 9.75 10.24
C HIS A 52 1.71 10.38 9.79
N ASP A 53 2.62 10.62 10.73
CA ASP A 53 3.89 11.32 10.47
C ASP A 53 4.65 10.66 9.32
N THR A 54 4.80 9.33 9.35
CA THR A 54 5.46 8.57 8.28
C THR A 54 4.77 8.73 6.92
N THR A 55 3.45 8.71 6.85
CA THR A 55 2.72 8.94 5.59
C THR A 55 3.03 10.32 5.05
N THR A 56 3.00 11.32 5.94
CA THR A 56 3.24 12.72 5.58
C THR A 56 4.69 12.94 5.11
N GLU A 57 5.67 12.32 5.77
CA GLU A 57 7.08 12.35 5.38
C GLU A 57 7.31 11.72 4.01
N LEU A 58 6.76 10.52 3.78
CA LEU A 58 6.87 9.83 2.49
C LEU A 58 6.22 10.63 1.36
N LEU A 59 5.02 11.16 1.57
CA LEU A 59 4.34 11.97 0.56
C LEU A 59 5.16 13.21 0.21
N LYS A 60 5.76 13.90 1.19
CA LYS A 60 6.64 15.04 0.94
C LYS A 60 7.89 14.65 0.14
N GLU A 61 8.53 13.53 0.49
CA GLU A 61 9.68 13.00 -0.25
C GLU A 61 9.33 12.71 -1.71
N TRP A 62 8.12 12.20 -1.97
CA TRP A 62 7.65 11.86 -3.31
C TRP A 62 7.05 13.04 -4.09
N GLY A 63 7.06 14.25 -3.53
CA GLY A 63 6.53 15.46 -4.16
C GLY A 63 5.02 15.64 -4.06
N GLY A 64 4.37 14.94 -3.13
CA GLY A 64 2.98 15.18 -2.72
C GLY A 64 2.86 16.44 -1.84
N ASN A 65 1.68 17.07 -1.88
CA ASN A 65 1.33 18.26 -1.08
C ASN A 65 0.91 17.91 0.35
#